data_AF-A0A7D5S2Z7-F1
#
_entry.id   AF-A0A7D5S2Z7-F1
#
_cell.length_a   1.000
_cell.length_b   1.000
_cell.length_c   1.000
_cell.angle_alpha   90.00
_cell.angle_beta   90.00
_cell.angle_gamma   90.00
#
_symmetry.space_group_name_H-M   'P 1'
#
loop_
_entity.id
_entity.type
_entity.pdbx_description
1 polymer ?
#
loop_
_entity_poly.entity_id
_entity_poly.type
_entity_poly.pdbx_seq_one_letter_code
_entity_poly.pdbx_strand_id
1 'polypeptide(L)'
;MPQERCGVTLNQWFGQFEEFHSHTPTIQIWADCYAWDWMLFCDIFKHALNLPKAIHYMPMDLATWLQSLGINPDAQRDSIVEYTVPVSGLHQHHALYDALLERACFLKYNHEARIPI
;
A
#
# COMPACT_ATOMS: atom_id res chain seq x y z
N MET A 1 22.01 12.44 1.38
CA MET A 1 20.80 12.82 2.16
C MET A 1 20.05 11.56 2.59
N PRO A 2 19.27 11.57 3.69
CA PRO A 2 18.54 10.38 4.17
C PRO A 2 17.66 9.68 3.12
N GLN A 3 17.05 10.45 2.22
CA GLN A 3 16.21 9.93 1.11
C GLN A 3 16.99 9.08 0.11
N GLU A 4 18.22 9.46 -0.23
CA GLU A 4 19.06 8.71 -1.18
C GLU A 4 19.43 7.33 -0.62
N ARG A 5 19.71 7.25 0.69
CA ARG A 5 19.98 5.97 1.35
C ARG A 5 18.73 5.08 1.39
N CYS A 6 17.57 5.69 1.65
CA CYS A 6 16.28 5.00 1.64
C CYS A 6 15.99 4.37 0.27
N GLY A 7 16.13 5.14 -0.82
CA GLY A 7 15.89 4.64 -2.19
C GLY A 7 16.80 3.49 -2.59
N VAL A 8 18.08 3.53 -2.21
CA VAL A 8 19.03 2.41 -2.47
C VAL A 8 18.59 1.14 -1.74
N THR A 9 18.28 1.24 -0.44
CA THR A 9 17.87 0.07 0.35
C THR A 9 16.53 -0.49 -0.10
N LEU A 10 15.56 0.36 -0.44
CA LEU A 10 14.27 -0.09 -0.97
C LEU A 10 14.42 -0.75 -2.34
N ASN A 11 15.23 -0.21 -3.24
CA ASN A 11 15.52 -0.85 -4.53
C ASN A 11 16.10 -2.26 -4.35
N GLN A 12 17.05 -2.43 -3.42
CA GLN A 12 17.62 -3.74 -3.10
C GLN A 12 16.55 -4.71 -2.57
N TRP A 13 15.67 -4.24 -1.69
CA TRP A 13 14.58 -5.04 -1.16
C TRP A 13 13.56 -5.42 -2.24
N PHE A 14 13.21 -4.51 -3.16
CA PHE A 14 12.30 -4.81 -4.26
C PHE A 14 12.90 -5.75 -5.31
N GLY A 15 14.23 -5.72 -5.49
CA GLY A 15 14.94 -6.58 -6.43
C GLY A 15 14.70 -8.08 -6.23
N GLN A 16 14.41 -8.53 -4.99
CA GLN A 16 14.08 -9.93 -4.71
C GLN A 16 12.78 -10.42 -5.38
N PHE A 17 11.93 -9.50 -5.84
CA PHE A 17 10.65 -9.80 -6.48
C PHE A 17 10.70 -9.66 -8.02
N GLU A 18 11.82 -9.19 -8.58
CA GLU A 18 11.98 -8.99 -10.04
C GLU A 18 12.25 -10.31 -10.79
N GLU A 19 12.83 -11.31 -10.12
CA GLU A 19 13.17 -12.60 -10.75
C GLU A 19 11.96 -13.49 -11.04
N PHE A 20 10.83 -13.27 -10.36
CA PHE A 20 9.71 -14.23 -10.39
C PHE A 20 8.88 -14.19 -11.68
N HIS A 21 8.74 -13.05 -12.36
CA HIS A 21 7.90 -12.94 -13.56
C HIS A 21 8.47 -11.93 -14.56
N SER A 22 9.09 -12.42 -15.63
CA SER A 22 9.89 -11.61 -16.58
C SER A 22 9.11 -10.57 -17.41
N HIS A 23 7.78 -10.51 -17.31
CA HIS A 23 6.95 -9.62 -18.15
C HIS A 23 5.79 -8.92 -17.43
N THR A 24 5.56 -9.16 -16.14
CA THR A 24 4.46 -8.53 -15.40
C THR A 24 4.94 -8.07 -14.03
N PRO A 25 4.69 -6.80 -13.65
CA PRO A 25 4.98 -6.34 -12.29
C PRO A 25 4.24 -7.23 -11.28
N THR A 26 4.95 -7.63 -10.22
CA THR A 26 4.44 -8.58 -9.23
C THR A 26 3.77 -7.91 -8.04
N ILE A 27 4.01 -6.61 -7.85
CA ILE A 27 3.57 -5.85 -6.69
C ILE A 27 2.60 -4.75 -7.13
N GLN A 28 1.39 -4.80 -6.58
CA GLN A 28 0.39 -3.75 -6.70
C GLN A 28 0.38 -2.94 -5.40
N ILE A 29 0.62 -1.63 -5.49
CA ILE A 29 0.50 -0.73 -4.32
C ILE A 29 -0.96 -0.33 -4.15
N TRP A 30 -1.45 -0.40 -2.93
CA TRP A 30 -2.75 0.09 -2.48
C TRP A 30 -2.51 1.12 -1.39
N ALA A 31 -3.24 2.23 -1.44
CA ALA A 31 -3.26 3.24 -0.39
C ALA A 31 -4.61 3.96 -0.38
N ASP A 32 -4.95 4.53 0.76
CA ASP A 32 -6.18 5.31 0.94
C ASP A 32 -5.96 6.77 0.54
N CYS A 33 -6.72 7.28 -0.44
CA CYS A 33 -6.53 8.64 -0.97
C CYS A 33 -5.08 8.90 -1.43
N TYR A 34 -4.49 7.93 -2.15
CA TYR A 34 -3.06 7.73 -2.40
C TYR A 34 -2.25 8.90 -3.00
N ALA A 35 -2.87 9.97 -3.48
CA ALA A 35 -2.22 10.92 -4.40
C ALA A 35 -0.90 11.50 -3.84
N TRP A 36 -0.89 11.92 -2.58
CA TRP A 36 0.30 12.47 -1.92
C TRP A 36 1.30 11.38 -1.54
N ASP A 37 0.84 10.27 -0.97
CA ASP A 37 1.69 9.12 -0.61
C ASP A 37 2.43 8.57 -1.83
N TRP A 38 1.75 8.47 -2.97
CA TRP A 38 2.33 8.01 -4.22
C TRP A 38 3.37 8.98 -4.78
N MET A 39 3.10 10.29 -4.72
CA MET A 39 4.08 11.30 -5.11
C MET A 39 5.35 11.21 -4.26
N LEU A 40 5.21 11.16 -2.93
CA LEU A 40 6.33 11.06 -2.01
C LEU A 40 7.08 9.72 -2.15
N PHE A 41 6.35 8.63 -2.37
CA PHE A 41 6.93 7.32 -2.65
C PHE A 41 7.76 7.33 -3.94
N CYS A 42 7.23 7.91 -5.03
CA CYS A 42 7.95 8.04 -6.29
C CYS A 42 9.22 8.90 -6.15
N ASP A 43 9.19 9.93 -5.31
CA ASP A 43 10.33 10.83 -5.07
C ASP A 43 11.52 10.12 -4.40
N ILE A 44 11.26 9.07 -3.61
CA ILE A 44 12.31 8.19 -3.07
C ILE A 44 13.15 7.57 -4.20
N PHE A 45 12.53 7.33 -5.37
CA PHE A 45 13.16 6.82 -6.58
C PHE A 45 13.47 7.92 -7.61
N LYS A 46 13.41 9.20 -7.21
CA LYS A 46 13.52 10.42 -8.03
C LYS A 46 12.26 10.75 -8.84
N HIS A 47 11.60 9.77 -9.44
CA HIS A 47 10.33 9.93 -10.15
C HIS A 47 9.68 8.58 -10.48
N ALA A 48 8.41 8.58 -10.86
CA ALA A 48 7.64 7.38 -11.19
C ALA A 48 8.29 6.47 -12.27
N LEU A 49 9.04 7.05 -13.24
CA LEU A 49 9.72 6.25 -14.27
C LEU A 49 10.95 5.46 -13.76
N ASN A 50 11.37 5.68 -12.52
CA ASN A 50 12.50 4.97 -11.89
C ASN A 50 12.04 3.98 -10.80
N LEU A 51 10.74 3.69 -10.74
CA LEU A 51 10.24 2.67 -9.82
C LEU A 51 10.91 1.31 -10.12
N PRO A 52 11.12 0.46 -9.09
CA PRO A 52 11.54 -0.92 -9.26
C PRO A 52 10.62 -1.66 -10.25
N LYS A 53 11.16 -2.55 -11.07
CA LYS A 53 10.38 -3.25 -12.12
C LYS A 53 9.32 -4.18 -11.53
N ALA A 54 9.53 -4.63 -10.29
CA ALA A 54 8.57 -5.42 -9.56
C ALA A 54 7.27 -4.66 -9.24
N ILE A 55 7.28 -3.32 -9.22
CA ILE A 55 6.12 -2.50 -8.84
C ILE A 55 5.31 -2.08 -10.07
N HIS A 56 4.01 -2.33 -10.01
CA HIS A 56 3.07 -1.83 -10.99
C HIS A 56 2.94 -0.30 -10.87
N TYR A 57 3.09 0.43 -11.98
CA TYR A 57 3.17 1.89 -11.98
C TYR A 57 1.86 2.61 -11.60
N MET A 58 0.72 1.92 -11.71
CA MET A 58 -0.57 2.47 -11.26
C MET A 58 -0.83 2.01 -9.83
N PRO A 59 -0.91 2.89 -8.83
CA PRO A 59 -1.41 2.53 -7.50
C PRO A 59 -2.94 2.37 -7.53
N MET A 60 -3.48 1.66 -6.55
CA MET A 60 -4.92 1.48 -6.36
C MET A 60 -5.41 2.34 -5.19
N ASP A 61 -6.54 3.01 -5.39
CA ASP A 61 -7.20 3.81 -4.34
C ASP A 61 -8.18 2.96 -3.55
N LEU A 62 -7.89 2.79 -2.25
CA LEU A 62 -8.78 2.08 -1.35
C LEU A 62 -10.12 2.81 -1.19
N ALA A 63 -10.14 4.15 -1.09
CA ALA A 63 -11.37 4.92 -0.90
C ALA A 63 -12.34 4.73 -2.07
N THR A 64 -11.83 4.88 -3.30
CA THR A 64 -12.61 4.62 -4.53
C THR A 64 -13.12 3.18 -4.58
N TRP A 65 -12.28 2.20 -4.22
CA TRP A 65 -12.70 0.80 -4.20
C TRP A 65 -13.80 0.54 -3.17
N LEU A 66 -13.66 1.04 -1.94
CA LEU A 66 -14.70 0.94 -0.90
C LEU A 66 -16.00 1.62 -1.33
N GLN A 67 -15.91 2.81 -1.95
CA GLN A 67 -17.06 3.51 -2.51
C GLN A 67 -17.79 2.66 -3.56
N SER A 68 -17.05 1.95 -4.42
CA SER A 68 -17.63 1.05 -5.42
C SER A 68 -18.41 -0.12 -4.81
N LEU A 69 -18.10 -0.48 -3.57
CA LEU A 69 -18.80 -1.50 -2.77
C LEU A 69 -19.97 -0.94 -1.96
N GLY A 70 -20.30 0.34 -2.10
CA GLY A 70 -21.37 1.01 -1.34
C GLY A 70 -20.96 1.39 0.09
N ILE A 71 -19.68 1.36 0.42
CA ILE A 71 -19.16 1.78 1.73
C ILE A 71 -18.86 3.28 1.64
N ASN A 72 -19.24 4.04 2.68
CA ASN A 72 -18.95 5.47 2.73
C ASN A 72 -17.42 5.71 2.75
N PRO A 73 -16.84 6.38 1.73
CA PRO A 73 -15.40 6.66 1.71
C PRO A 73 -14.93 7.61 2.82
N ASP A 74 -15.85 8.36 3.44
CA ASP A 74 -15.56 9.25 4.59
C ASP A 74 -15.67 8.53 5.94
N ALA A 75 -16.10 7.26 5.97
CA ALA A 75 -16.15 6.49 7.20
C ALA A 75 -14.74 6.29 7.77
N GLN A 76 -14.62 6.34 9.10
CA GLN A 76 -13.37 6.02 9.76
C GLN A 76 -13.04 4.53 9.54
N ARG A 77 -11.78 4.23 9.19
CA ARG A 77 -11.39 2.87 8.73
C ARG A 77 -11.44 1.84 9.86
N ASP A 78 -11.21 2.28 11.08
CA ASP A 78 -11.39 1.48 12.31
C ASP A 78 -12.85 1.02 12.49
N SER A 79 -13.83 1.88 12.18
CA SER A 79 -15.25 1.54 12.21
C SER A 79 -15.62 0.51 11.15
N ILE A 80 -14.84 0.43 10.06
CA ILE A 80 -15.05 -0.51 8.96
C ILE A 80 -14.58 -1.92 9.35
N VAL A 81 -13.46 -2.08 10.05
CA VAL A 81 -12.85 -3.41 10.29
C VAL A 81 -13.35 -4.11 11.55
N GLU A 82 -14.17 -3.47 12.40
CA GLU A 82 -14.74 -4.02 13.65
C GLU A 82 -13.73 -4.51 14.70
N TYR A 83 -12.41 -4.42 14.42
CA TYR A 83 -11.35 -4.63 15.40
C TYR A 83 -10.21 -3.63 15.16
N THR A 84 -9.69 -3.05 16.25
CA THR A 84 -8.44 -2.30 16.20
C THR A 84 -7.29 -3.28 15.97
N VAL A 85 -6.42 -2.99 15.00
CA VAL A 85 -5.16 -3.73 14.83
C VAL A 85 -4.35 -3.56 16.14
N PRO A 86 -4.22 -4.60 16.99
CA PRO A 86 -3.69 -4.42 18.33
C PRO A 86 -2.16 -4.51 18.26
N VAL A 87 -1.52 -3.48 17.70
CA VAL A 87 -0.08 -3.31 17.81
C VAL A 87 0.16 -2.29 18.91
N SER A 88 0.62 -2.76 20.07
CA SER A 88 0.88 -1.93 21.25
C SER A 88 1.75 -0.71 20.89
N GLY A 89 1.25 0.49 21.17
CA GLY A 89 1.97 1.75 20.91
C GLY A 89 1.75 2.36 19.53
N LEU A 90 1.06 1.67 18.61
CA LEU A 90 0.67 2.23 17.31
C LEU A 90 -0.74 2.84 17.39
N HIS A 91 -0.90 4.01 16.80
CA HIS A 91 -2.16 4.76 16.72
C HIS A 91 -2.27 5.42 15.35
N GLN A 92 -3.44 5.98 15.05
CA GLN A 92 -3.69 6.77 13.84
C GLN A 92 -2.62 7.84 13.63
N HIS A 93 -2.23 8.08 12.38
CA HIS A 93 -1.10 8.94 11.97
C HIS A 93 0.28 8.32 12.17
N HIS A 94 0.36 7.07 12.60
CA HIS A 94 1.56 6.27 12.44
C HIS A 94 1.44 5.47 11.13
N ALA A 95 2.31 5.71 10.16
CA ALA A 95 2.20 5.12 8.81
C ALA A 95 2.03 3.58 8.80
N LEU A 96 2.71 2.86 9.71
CA LEU A 96 2.52 1.40 9.85
C LEU A 96 1.11 1.02 10.35
N TYR A 97 0.53 1.81 11.26
CA TYR A 97 -0.83 1.58 11.74
C TYR A 97 -1.84 1.77 10.60
N ASP A 98 -1.72 2.90 9.90
CA ASP A 98 -2.61 3.27 8.81
C ASP A 98 -2.56 2.20 7.70
N ALA A 99 -1.36 1.79 7.27
CA ALA A 99 -1.19 0.72 6.28
C ALA A 99 -1.77 -0.65 6.72
N LEU A 100 -1.65 -1.00 8.01
CA LEU A 100 -2.24 -2.24 8.53
C LEU A 100 -3.76 -2.18 8.58
N LEU A 101 -4.30 -1.01 8.93
CA LEU A 101 -5.75 -0.75 8.98
C LEU A 101 -6.36 -0.78 7.57
N GLU A 102 -5.71 -0.15 6.60
CA GLU A 102 -6.08 -0.19 5.18
C GLU A 102 -6.06 -1.63 4.64
N ARG A 103 -5.02 -2.41 4.95
CA ARG A 103 -4.96 -3.82 4.59
C ARG A 103 -6.11 -4.62 5.21
N ALA A 104 -6.46 -4.35 6.47
CA ALA A 104 -7.59 -5.00 7.12
C ALA A 104 -8.92 -4.66 6.43
N CYS A 105 -9.12 -3.40 6.01
CA CYS A 105 -10.28 -2.98 5.21
C CYS A 105 -10.34 -3.77 3.89
N PHE A 106 -9.22 -3.85 3.17
CA PHE A 106 -9.12 -4.61 1.93
C PHE A 106 -9.50 -6.09 2.12
N LEU A 107 -8.92 -6.75 3.13
CA LEU A 107 -9.18 -8.19 3.39
C LEU A 107 -10.61 -8.47 3.87
N LYS A 108 -11.26 -7.51 4.54
CA LYS A 108 -12.66 -7.67 4.97
C LYS A 108 -13.59 -7.89 3.77
N TYR A 109 -13.43 -7.07 2.72
CA TYR A 109 -14.32 -7.03 1.57
C TYR A 109 -13.79 -7.73 0.32
N ASN A 110 -12.50 -8.05 0.26
CA ASN A 110 -11.97 -8.87 -0.82
C ASN A 110 -12.10 -10.37 -0.48
N HIS A 111 -13.19 -10.97 -0.95
CA HIS A 111 -13.49 -12.38 -0.71
C HIS A 111 -12.46 -13.35 -1.34
N GLU A 112 -11.78 -12.96 -2.41
CA GLU A 112 -10.74 -13.75 -3.08
C GLU A 112 -9.38 -13.67 -2.38
N ALA A 113 -9.13 -12.61 -1.62
CA ALA A 113 -7.88 -12.42 -0.85
C ALA A 113 -7.83 -13.21 0.48
N ARG A 114 -8.82 -14.06 0.76
CA ARG A 114 -8.86 -14.92 1.95
C ARG A 114 -8.08 -16.23 1.82
N ILE A 115 -7.31 -16.40 0.74
CA ILE A 115 -6.39 -17.53 0.59
C ILE A 115 -5.10 -17.19 1.34
N PRO A 116 -4.71 -17.96 2.38
CA PRO A 116 -3.43 -17.75 3.04
C PRO A 116 -2.31 -18.15 2.08
N ILE A 117 -1.27 -17.31 2.04
CA ILE A 117 0.05 -17.68 1.52
C ILE A 117 0.62 -18.82 2.36
#